data_AF-A0A3S5CBM9-F1
#
_entry.id   AF-A0A3S5CBM9-F1
#
_cell.length_a   1.000
_cell.length_b   1.000
_cell.length_c   1.000
_cell.angle_alpha   90.00
_cell.angle_beta   90.00
_cell.angle_gamma   90.00
#
_symmetry.space_group_name_H-M   'P 1'
#
loop_
_entity.id
_entity.type
_entity.pdbx_description
1 polymer ?
#
loop_
_entity_poly.entity_id
_entity_poly.type
_entity_poly.pdbx_seq_one_letter_code
_entity_poly.pdbx_strand_id
1 'polypeptide(L)'
;MTSGLRKSINIVLLSGLAMASYAFADTVSTDSSLDAPVVRSCPTSFFDVSLMANARQCQQFDDSLPASLVYFTKHAPKEVIAFYQNAYPQFVRKPAVNQRTMLAATDDSVRIVVSPDNVGTQVDVLIISKP
;
A
#
# COMPACT_ATOMS: atom_id res chain seq x y z
N MET A 1 29.49 -79.06 -23.11
CA MET A 1 28.34 -79.23 -24.02
C MET A 1 27.08 -78.84 -23.26
N THR A 2 26.33 -77.88 -23.82
CA THR A 2 24.90 -77.51 -23.61
C THR A 2 24.42 -77.24 -22.18
N SER A 3 23.80 -76.11 -21.78
CA SER A 3 22.85 -75.13 -22.35
C SER A 3 21.60 -75.12 -21.46
N GLY A 4 21.00 -73.94 -21.22
CA GLY A 4 19.63 -73.79 -20.67
C GLY A 4 19.55 -72.96 -19.38
N LEU A 5 19.35 -71.63 -19.30
CA LEU A 5 18.35 -70.68 -19.85
C LEU A 5 17.29 -70.25 -18.80
N ARG A 6 17.14 -68.91 -18.67
CA ARG A 6 16.01 -68.08 -18.17
C ARG A 6 15.96 -67.61 -16.70
N LYS A 7 16.07 -66.29 -16.51
CA LYS A 7 14.98 -65.34 -16.13
C LYS A 7 15.58 -63.94 -15.89
N SER A 8 15.57 -63.04 -16.87
CA SER A 8 14.63 -61.89 -17.01
C SER A 8 14.46 -61.02 -15.76
N ILE A 9 15.02 -59.81 -15.78
CA ILE A 9 14.44 -58.54 -15.29
C ILE A 9 15.11 -57.42 -16.10
N ASN A 10 14.36 -56.81 -17.03
CA ASN A 10 14.73 -55.55 -17.65
C ASN A 10 14.22 -54.44 -16.73
N ILE A 11 15.11 -53.76 -16.02
CA ILE A 11 14.78 -52.53 -15.30
C ILE A 11 14.73 -51.41 -16.35
N VAL A 12 13.52 -50.96 -16.65
CA VAL A 12 13.29 -49.74 -17.44
C VAL A 12 13.66 -48.56 -16.55
N LEU A 13 14.83 -47.95 -16.79
CA LEU A 13 15.19 -46.66 -16.22
C LEU A 13 14.54 -45.56 -17.07
N LEU A 14 13.33 -45.13 -16.67
CA LEU A 14 12.79 -43.83 -17.06
C LEU A 14 13.46 -42.76 -16.19
N SER A 15 14.48 -42.11 -16.72
CA SER A 15 15.06 -40.91 -16.09
C SER A 15 14.80 -39.68 -16.94
N GLY A 16 13.72 -38.97 -16.56
CA GLY A 16 13.64 -37.51 -16.42
C GLY A 16 13.85 -36.61 -17.64
N LEU A 17 12.74 -36.06 -18.17
CA LEU A 17 12.80 -34.75 -18.82
C LEU A 17 13.06 -33.68 -17.75
N ALA A 18 14.25 -33.08 -17.75
CA ALA A 18 14.53 -31.86 -17.01
C ALA A 18 13.90 -30.68 -17.77
N MET A 19 12.83 -30.10 -17.23
CA MET A 19 12.33 -28.80 -17.71
C MET A 19 13.27 -27.70 -17.21
N ALA A 20 14.05 -27.11 -18.12
CA ALA A 20 14.85 -25.93 -17.84
C ALA A 20 13.92 -24.76 -17.51
N SER A 21 13.94 -24.33 -16.25
CA SER A 21 13.25 -23.11 -15.81
C SER A 21 14.12 -21.92 -16.19
N TYR A 22 13.73 -21.16 -17.20
CA TYR A 22 14.37 -19.88 -17.52
C TYR A 22 13.78 -18.83 -16.59
N ALA A 23 14.51 -18.50 -15.52
CA ALA A 23 14.21 -17.32 -14.72
C ALA A 23 14.76 -16.10 -15.45
N PHE A 24 13.88 -15.23 -15.95
CA PHE A 24 14.28 -13.89 -16.40
C PHE A 24 14.54 -13.06 -15.15
N ALA A 25 15.81 -12.83 -14.83
CA ALA A 25 16.20 -11.89 -13.81
C ALA A 25 16.27 -10.49 -14.45
N ASP A 26 15.26 -9.66 -14.20
CA ASP A 26 15.34 -8.23 -14.52
C ASP A 26 16.36 -7.59 -13.57
N THR A 27 17.53 -7.26 -14.12
CA THR A 27 18.56 -6.53 -13.39
C THR A 27 18.19 -5.05 -13.41
N VAL A 28 17.55 -4.56 -12.35
CA VAL A 28 17.41 -3.12 -12.12
C VAL A 28 18.80 -2.57 -11.79
N SER A 29 19.41 -1.86 -12.73
CA SER A 29 20.63 -1.08 -12.47
C SER A 29 20.26 0.06 -11.52
N THR A 30 20.66 -0.06 -10.26
CA THR A 30 20.55 1.03 -9.28
C THR A 30 21.69 2.00 -9.53
N ASP A 31 21.35 3.17 -10.09
CA ASP A 31 22.29 4.29 -10.17
C ASP A 31 22.67 4.67 -8.73
N SER A 32 23.96 4.58 -8.42
CA SER A 32 24.51 4.67 -7.07
C SER A 32 24.71 6.11 -6.60
N SER A 33 23.98 7.08 -7.16
CA SER A 33 23.83 8.39 -6.53
C SER A 33 22.88 8.25 -5.34
N LEU A 34 23.44 7.81 -4.21
CA LEU A 34 22.78 7.82 -2.91
C LEU A 34 22.66 9.27 -2.43
N ASP A 35 21.83 10.06 -3.10
CA ASP A 35 21.19 11.18 -2.42
C ASP A 35 20.40 10.55 -1.27
N ALA A 36 20.67 10.99 -0.04
CA ALA A 36 19.87 10.59 1.11
C ALA A 36 18.39 10.82 0.72
N PRO A 37 17.48 9.87 1.01
CA PRO A 37 16.08 10.05 0.68
C PRO A 37 15.65 11.40 1.24
N VAL A 38 15.16 12.29 0.37
CA VAL A 38 14.75 13.63 0.76
C VAL A 38 13.57 13.46 1.72
N VAL A 39 13.86 13.50 3.02
CA VAL A 39 12.85 13.39 4.07
C VAL A 39 12.14 14.74 4.11
N ARG A 40 11.14 14.91 3.24
CA ARG A 40 10.27 16.08 3.31
C ARG A 40 9.41 15.96 4.56
N SER A 41 9.41 17.01 5.36
CA SER A 41 8.42 17.15 6.43
C SER A 41 7.02 17.12 5.82
N CYS A 42 6.10 16.45 6.50
CA CYS A 42 4.69 16.52 6.14
C CYS A 42 4.22 17.97 6.07
N PRO A 43 3.43 18.35 5.05
CA PRO A 43 2.81 19.66 5.02
C PRO A 43 1.79 19.79 6.16
N THR A 44 1.51 21.02 6.59
CA THR A 44 0.46 21.25 7.60
C THR A 44 -0.94 21.00 7.03
N SER A 45 -1.12 21.26 5.74
CA SER A 45 -2.38 21.02 5.01
C SER A 45 -2.12 20.55 3.58
N PHE A 46 -3.12 19.91 2.98
CA PHE A 46 -3.13 19.42 1.61
C PHE A 46 -4.45 19.81 0.96
N PHE A 47 -4.43 20.80 0.04
CA PHE A 47 -5.63 21.41 -0.56
C PHE A 47 -6.70 21.78 0.50
N ASP A 48 -6.32 22.62 1.46
CA ASP A 48 -7.16 23.10 2.57
C ASP A 48 -7.64 22.03 3.57
N VAL A 49 -7.26 20.77 3.37
CA VAL A 49 -7.44 19.69 4.34
C VAL A 49 -6.24 19.64 5.28
N SER A 50 -6.47 19.86 6.58
CA SER A 50 -5.44 19.84 7.61
C SER A 50 -4.96 18.41 7.86
N LEU A 51 -3.65 18.24 8.00
CA LEU A 51 -3.07 17.00 8.51
C LEU A 51 -3.00 17.07 10.03
N MET A 52 -3.09 15.90 10.69
CA MET A 52 -2.92 15.85 12.14
C MET A 52 -1.51 16.29 12.56
N ALA A 53 -1.41 16.88 13.75
CA ALA A 53 -0.12 17.20 14.35
C ALA A 53 0.77 15.96 14.43
N ASN A 54 2.06 16.14 14.16
CA ASN A 54 3.05 15.06 14.08
C ASN A 54 2.76 14.01 13.00
N ALA A 55 2.09 14.38 11.90
CA ALA A 55 2.06 13.56 10.70
C ALA A 55 3.49 13.20 10.25
N ARG A 56 3.69 11.96 9.82
CA ARG A 56 4.98 11.43 9.36
C ARG A 56 4.78 10.56 8.14
N GLN A 57 5.88 10.28 7.44
CA GLN A 57 5.89 9.39 6.27
C GLN A 57 4.88 9.85 5.21
N CYS A 58 4.82 11.17 4.96
CA CYS A 58 3.90 11.72 3.98
C CYS A 58 4.36 11.37 2.57
N GLN A 59 3.47 10.75 1.82
CA GLN A 59 3.63 10.50 0.40
C GLN A 59 2.53 11.22 -0.36
N GLN A 60 2.91 12.27 -1.07
CA GLN A 60 2.05 12.97 -2.01
C GLN A 60 2.25 12.35 -3.40
N PHE A 61 1.17 12.06 -4.10
CA PHE A 61 1.21 11.44 -5.43
C PHE A 61 1.09 12.47 -6.55
N ASP A 62 0.30 13.54 -6.35
CA ASP A 62 0.02 14.55 -7.37
C ASP A 62 -0.05 15.95 -6.75
N ASP A 63 0.26 16.97 -7.54
CA ASP A 63 0.19 18.40 -7.19
C ASP A 63 -0.98 19.14 -7.86
N SER A 64 -1.81 18.40 -8.62
CA SER A 64 -3.03 18.89 -9.26
C SER A 64 -4.20 17.93 -9.02
N LEU A 65 -5.43 18.42 -9.16
CA LEU A 65 -6.63 17.63 -8.87
C LEU A 65 -6.98 16.66 -10.02
N PRO A 66 -7.40 15.42 -9.72
CA PRO A 66 -7.52 14.84 -8.39
C PRO A 66 -6.14 14.57 -7.76
N ALA A 67 -6.00 14.89 -6.47
CA ALA A 67 -4.73 14.78 -5.76
C ALA A 67 -4.87 13.86 -4.56
N SER A 68 -3.82 13.11 -4.24
CA SER A 68 -3.80 12.26 -3.05
C SER A 68 -2.54 12.43 -2.21
N LEU A 69 -2.72 12.30 -0.90
CA LEU A 69 -1.66 12.29 0.09
C LEU A 69 -1.96 11.20 1.11
N VAL A 70 -0.97 10.35 1.36
CA VAL A 70 -1.02 9.36 2.44
C VAL A 70 -0.06 9.77 3.55
N TYR A 71 -0.45 9.61 4.80
CA TYR A 71 0.45 9.83 5.93
C TYR A 71 0.14 8.90 7.11
N PHE A 72 1.12 8.76 8.00
CA PHE A 72 0.98 8.05 9.26
C PHE A 72 0.88 9.02 10.44
N THR A 73 0.06 8.65 11.41
CA THR A 73 -0.02 9.32 12.72
C THR A 73 -0.06 8.30 13.85
N LYS A 74 0.54 8.65 14.99
CA LYS A 74 0.51 7.84 16.22
C LYS A 74 -0.85 7.86 16.94
N HIS A 75 -1.77 8.69 16.48
CA HIS A 75 -3.11 8.81 17.07
C HIS A 75 -3.97 7.60 16.73
N ALA A 76 -4.86 7.23 17.65
CA ALA A 76 -5.77 6.11 17.45
C ALA A 76 -6.84 6.47 16.40
N PRO A 77 -7.39 5.49 15.63
CA PRO A 77 -8.34 5.79 14.56
C PRO A 77 -9.55 6.63 14.99
N LYS A 78 -10.04 6.43 16.22
CA LYS A 78 -11.14 7.23 16.79
C LYS A 78 -10.78 8.71 16.96
N GLU A 79 -9.55 9.00 17.38
CA GLU A 79 -9.05 10.37 17.54
C GLU A 79 -8.89 11.06 16.19
N VAL A 80 -8.38 10.31 15.19
CA VAL A 80 -8.24 10.79 13.81
C VAL A 80 -9.59 11.11 13.19
N ILE A 81 -10.58 10.23 13.36
CA ILE A 81 -11.95 10.47 12.90
C ILE A 81 -12.53 11.72 13.57
N ALA A 82 -12.39 11.85 14.90
CA ALA A 82 -12.88 13.01 15.64
C ALA A 82 -12.20 14.31 15.20
N PHE A 83 -10.89 14.29 14.96
CA PHE A 83 -10.13 15.44 14.43
C PHE A 83 -10.75 15.96 13.14
N TYR A 84 -10.98 15.07 12.16
CA TYR A 84 -11.55 15.47 10.88
C TYR A 84 -13.00 15.93 10.98
N GLN A 85 -13.85 15.23 11.74
CA GLN A 85 -15.25 15.63 11.89
C GLN A 85 -15.44 16.94 12.66
N ASN A 86 -14.54 17.25 13.60
CA ASN A 86 -14.56 18.52 14.32
C ASN A 86 -14.08 19.70 13.44
N ALA A 87 -13.08 19.47 12.59
CA ALA A 87 -12.55 20.50 11.68
C ALA A 87 -13.44 20.70 10.44
N TYR A 88 -14.12 19.66 9.98
CA TYR A 88 -14.93 19.64 8.76
C TYR A 88 -16.31 19.03 9.07
N PRO A 89 -17.27 19.82 9.59
CA PRO A 89 -18.60 19.33 9.96
C PRO A 89 -19.38 18.68 8.80
N GLN A 90 -19.03 19.02 7.55
CA GLN A 90 -19.58 18.42 6.34
C GLN A 90 -19.07 17.00 6.05
N PHE A 91 -18.09 16.48 6.80
CA PHE A 91 -17.60 15.12 6.59
C PHE A 91 -18.53 14.09 7.25
N VAL A 92 -19.16 13.28 6.41
CA VAL A 92 -20.04 12.20 6.82
C VAL A 92 -19.24 10.91 6.91
N ARG A 93 -19.30 10.28 8.09
CA ARG A 93 -18.71 8.95 8.31
C ARG A 93 -19.54 7.88 7.61
N LYS A 94 -18.88 7.06 6.79
CA LYS A 94 -19.47 5.86 6.16
C LYS A 94 -19.26 4.62 7.06
N PRO A 95 -20.06 3.55 6.90
CA PRO A 95 -19.83 2.28 7.56
C PRO A 95 -18.41 1.77 7.29
N ALA A 96 -17.77 1.20 8.31
CA ALA A 96 -16.41 0.67 8.17
C ALA A 96 -16.40 -0.61 7.33
N VAL A 97 -15.40 -0.75 6.47
CA VAL A 97 -15.15 -1.96 5.66
C VAL A 97 -13.72 -2.42 5.95
N ASN A 98 -13.55 -3.68 6.37
CA ASN A 98 -12.24 -4.23 6.77
C ASN A 98 -11.51 -3.33 7.78
N GLN A 99 -12.23 -2.84 8.80
CA GLN A 99 -11.74 -1.94 9.85
C GLN A 99 -11.29 -0.54 9.36
N ARG A 100 -11.40 -0.24 8.06
CA ARG A 100 -11.14 1.09 7.50
C ARG A 100 -12.42 1.91 7.54
N THR A 101 -12.31 3.14 8.03
CA THR A 101 -13.44 4.08 8.07
C THR A 101 -13.23 5.17 7.03
N MET A 102 -14.20 5.37 6.15
CA MET A 102 -14.19 6.50 5.23
C MET A 102 -14.99 7.67 5.81
N LEU A 103 -14.43 8.87 5.73
CA LEU A 103 -15.13 10.13 5.87
C LEU A 103 -15.23 10.76 4.47
N ALA A 104 -16.41 11.20 4.07
CA ALA A 104 -16.61 11.87 2.79
C ALA A 104 -17.30 13.20 2.99
N ALA A 105 -16.85 14.24 2.29
CA ALA A 105 -17.58 15.50 2.21
C ALA A 105 -18.99 15.27 1.65
N THR A 106 -19.97 16.07 2.06
CA THR A 106 -21.36 15.96 1.58
C THR A 106 -21.50 16.15 0.07
N ASP A 107 -20.58 16.87 -0.56
CA ASP A 107 -20.53 17.12 -2.00
C ASP A 107 -19.57 16.18 -2.74
N ASP A 108 -19.04 15.16 -2.07
CA ASP A 108 -18.06 14.20 -2.57
C ASP A 108 -16.73 14.82 -3.08
N SER A 109 -16.43 16.08 -2.75
CA SER A 109 -15.18 16.76 -3.13
C SER A 109 -13.93 16.17 -2.46
N VAL A 110 -14.09 15.63 -1.25
CA VAL A 110 -13.00 15.09 -0.43
C VAL A 110 -13.38 13.74 0.17
N ARG A 111 -12.42 12.82 0.18
CA ARG A 111 -12.51 11.53 0.89
C ARG A 111 -11.29 11.32 1.76
N ILE A 112 -11.53 10.95 3.01
CA ILE A 112 -10.50 10.57 3.97
C ILE A 112 -10.72 9.10 4.34
N VAL A 113 -9.72 8.26 4.14
CA VAL A 113 -9.74 6.87 4.61
C VAL A 113 -8.85 6.76 5.84
N VAL A 114 -9.44 6.33 6.95
CA VAL A 114 -8.78 6.14 8.22
C VAL A 114 -8.62 4.64 8.47
N SER A 115 -7.37 4.17 8.48
CA SER A 115 -7.03 2.75 8.57
C SER A 115 -6.15 2.49 9.80
N PRO A 116 -6.51 1.56 10.70
CA PRO A 116 -5.61 1.14 11.78
C PRO A 116 -4.29 0.64 11.22
N ASP A 117 -3.17 1.07 11.82
CA ASP A 117 -1.82 0.60 11.46
C ASP A 117 -0.99 0.43 12.73
N ASN A 118 -0.88 -0.83 13.20
CA ASN A 118 -0.18 -1.21 14.43
C ASN A 118 -0.59 -0.34 15.64
N VAL A 119 0.31 0.52 16.11
CA VAL A 119 0.12 1.42 17.26
C VAL A 119 -0.43 2.79 16.88
N GLY A 120 -0.77 3.00 15.61
CA GLY A 120 -1.27 4.27 15.07
C GLY A 120 -2.27 4.07 13.95
N THR A 121 -2.26 5.01 13.01
CA THR A 121 -3.25 5.11 11.94
C THR A 121 -2.57 5.58 10.66
N GLN A 122 -2.86 4.89 9.57
CA GLN A 122 -2.63 5.38 8.22
C GLN A 122 -3.85 6.18 7.76
N VAL A 123 -3.62 7.35 7.19
CA VAL A 123 -4.64 8.26 6.69
C VAL A 123 -4.39 8.51 5.21
N ASP A 124 -5.37 8.16 4.39
CA ASP A 124 -5.35 8.42 2.96
C ASP A 124 -6.30 9.60 2.68
N VAL A 125 -5.74 10.71 2.19
CA VAL A 125 -6.47 11.91 1.82
C VAL A 125 -6.60 11.94 0.30
N LEU A 126 -7.82 11.99 -0.20
CA LEU A 126 -8.13 12.13 -1.61
C LEU A 126 -8.96 13.38 -1.82
N ILE A 127 -8.46 14.28 -2.67
CA ILE A 127 -9.11 15.50 -3.11
C ILE A 127 -9.54 15.29 -4.55
N ILE A 128 -10.85 15.24 -4.80
CA ILE A 128 -11.43 14.97 -6.11
C ILE A 128 -11.63 16.29 -6.87
N SER A 129 -12.16 17.28 -6.19
CA SER A 129 -12.37 18.64 -6.69
C SER A 129 -12.05 19.65 -5.58
N LYS A 130 -11.93 20.93 -5.91
CA LYS A 130 -11.71 21.97 -4.89
C LYS A 130 -12.86 21.89 -3.87
N PRO A 131 -12.55 21.73 -2.57
CA PRO A 131 -13.54 21.76 -1.49
C PRO A 131 -14.10 23.18 -1.26
#